data_AF-A0A949Z2F8-F1
#
_entry.id   AF-A0A949Z2F8-F1
#
_cell.length_a   1.000
_cell.length_b   1.000
_cell.length_c   1.000
_cell.angle_alpha   90.00
_cell.angle_beta   90.00
_cell.angle_gamma   90.00
#
_symmetry.space_group_name_H-M   'P 1'
#
loop_
_entity.id
_entity.type
_entity.pdbx_description
1 polymer ?
#
loop_
_entity_poly.entity_id
_entity_poly.type
_entity_poly.pdbx_seq_one_letter_code
_entity_poly.pdbx_strand_id
1 'polypeptide(L)'
;MNLKTLEARLWQTALETAGTLEIDPACAVSLRSWIAIGIQRMDRQRRLASEDIVIAHTNLRKFMELMKKEAIFLGRPDHLDNTTFKAARRRLRRMATLTTFALWPFWPHNFVTTQ
;
A
#
# COMPACT_ATOMS: atom_id res chain seq x y z
N MET A 1 -9.37 18.45 1.25
CA MET A 1 -9.43 17.31 0.30
C MET A 1 -10.42 16.29 0.85
N ASN A 2 -11.37 15.79 0.06
CA ASN A 2 -12.31 14.77 0.53
C ASN A 2 -11.75 13.35 0.34
N LEU A 3 -12.37 12.35 0.99
CA LEU A 3 -11.87 10.95 0.98
C LEU A 3 -11.88 10.31 -0.41
N LYS A 4 -12.88 10.62 -1.26
CA LYS A 4 -12.97 10.10 -2.63
C LYS A 4 -11.83 10.61 -3.51
N THR A 5 -11.47 11.89 -3.37
CA THR A 5 -10.31 12.47 -4.07
C THR A 5 -9.01 11.81 -3.61
N LEU A 6 -8.87 11.54 -2.31
CA LEU A 6 -7.69 10.82 -1.79
C LEU A 6 -7.63 9.39 -2.33
N GLU A 7 -8.75 8.67 -2.39
CA GLU A 7 -8.83 7.33 -2.96
C GLU A 7 -8.39 7.29 -4.42
N ALA A 8 -8.91 8.22 -5.23
CA ALA A 8 -8.51 8.34 -6.63
C ALA A 8 -7.00 8.61 -6.77
N ARG A 9 -6.44 9.50 -5.94
CA ARG A 9 -4.99 9.81 -5.95
C ARG A 9 -4.13 8.63 -5.54
N LEU A 10 -4.51 7.89 -4.49
CA LEU A 10 -3.78 6.70 -4.07
C LEU A 10 -3.90 5.60 -5.12
N TRP A 11 -5.07 5.40 -5.71
CA TRP A 11 -5.24 4.46 -6.82
C TRP A 11 -4.34 4.83 -8.02
N GLN A 12 -4.28 6.11 -8.37
CA GLN A 12 -3.39 6.59 -9.43
C GLN A 12 -1.92 6.29 -9.12
N THR A 13 -1.47 6.45 -7.87
CA THR A 13 -0.13 6.06 -7.45
C THR A 13 0.12 4.56 -7.58
N ALA A 14 -0.88 3.71 -7.30
CA ALA A 14 -0.75 2.28 -7.52
C ALA A 14 -0.53 1.96 -9.00
N LEU A 15 -1.31 2.58 -9.89
CA LEU A 15 -1.17 2.43 -11.35
C LEU A 15 0.19 2.90 -11.84
N GLU A 16 0.62 4.10 -11.43
CA GLU A 16 1.94 4.65 -11.80
C GLU A 16 3.09 3.73 -11.36
N THR A 17 2.98 3.10 -10.19
CA THR A 17 4.02 2.21 -9.67
C THR A 17 4.00 0.85 -10.36
N ALA A 18 2.82 0.35 -10.73
CA ALA A 18 2.69 -0.85 -11.55
C ALA A 18 3.35 -0.66 -12.91
N GLY A 19 3.32 0.55 -13.47
CA GLY A 19 3.96 0.85 -14.74
C GLY A 19 3.31 0.09 -15.88
N THR A 20 4.08 -0.77 -16.56
CA THR A 20 3.60 -1.57 -17.69
C THR A 20 3.02 -2.92 -17.29
N LEU A 21 3.07 -3.30 -16.00
CA LEU A 21 2.52 -4.58 -15.56
C LEU A 21 1.00 -4.59 -15.66
N GLU A 22 0.45 -5.68 -16.15
CA GLU A 22 -0.99 -5.90 -16.14
C GLU A 22 -1.47 -6.16 -14.71
N ILE A 23 -2.57 -5.51 -14.30
CA ILE A 23 -3.22 -5.80 -13.01
C ILE A 23 -4.50 -6.55 -13.30
N ASP A 24 -4.57 -7.81 -12.87
CA ASP A 24 -5.78 -8.63 -12.97
C ASP A 24 -6.98 -7.88 -12.35
N PRO A 25 -8.18 -7.92 -12.95
CA PRO A 25 -9.36 -7.25 -12.41
C PRO A 25 -9.66 -7.59 -10.94
N ALA A 26 -9.50 -8.85 -10.53
CA ALA A 26 -9.75 -9.25 -9.15
C ALA A 26 -8.65 -8.74 -8.21
N CYS A 27 -7.41 -8.62 -8.68
CA CYS A 27 -6.32 -7.96 -7.96
C CYS A 27 -6.58 -6.46 -7.79
N ALA A 28 -7.04 -5.78 -8.84
CA ALA A 28 -7.40 -4.37 -8.80
C ALA A 28 -8.51 -4.10 -7.76
N VAL A 29 -9.53 -4.97 -7.70
CA VAL A 29 -10.58 -4.89 -6.66
C VAL A 29 -10.01 -5.04 -5.26
N SER A 30 -9.13 -6.02 -5.03
CA SER A 30 -8.46 -6.22 -3.75
C SER A 30 -7.62 -5.00 -3.33
N LEU A 31 -6.84 -4.44 -4.27
CA LEU A 31 -6.01 -3.26 -4.06
C LEU A 31 -6.85 -2.02 -3.73
N ARG A 32 -7.91 -1.74 -4.51
CA ARG A 32 -8.81 -0.62 -4.26
C ARG A 32 -9.50 -0.75 -2.90
N SER A 33 -10.01 -1.94 -2.57
CA SER A 33 -10.62 -2.20 -1.26
C SER A 33 -9.62 -1.97 -0.13
N TRP A 34 -8.37 -2.37 -0.32
CA TRP A 34 -7.31 -2.18 0.67
C TRP A 34 -6.95 -0.69 0.85
N ILE A 35 -6.89 0.09 -0.23
CA ILE A 35 -6.72 1.54 -0.21
C ILE A 35 -7.88 2.20 0.54
N ALA A 36 -9.13 1.85 0.21
CA ALA A 36 -10.34 2.43 0.81
C ALA A 36 -10.41 2.15 2.33
N ILE A 37 -10.16 0.90 2.75
CA ILE A 37 -10.06 0.53 4.18
C ILE A 37 -8.96 1.35 4.85
N GLY A 38 -7.85 1.56 4.15
CA GLY A 38 -6.79 2.41 4.62
C GLY A 38 -7.28 3.84 4.91
N ILE A 39 -7.82 4.51 3.90
CA ILE A 39 -8.29 5.90 4.02
C ILE A 39 -9.33 6.05 5.14
N GLN A 40 -10.26 5.12 5.26
CA GLN A 40 -11.23 5.13 6.36
C GLN A 40 -10.56 5.08 7.74
N ARG A 41 -9.43 4.38 7.87
CA ARG A 41 -8.65 4.36 9.11
C ARG A 41 -7.91 5.67 9.35
N MET A 42 -7.31 6.28 8.31
CA MET A 42 -6.72 7.63 8.42
C MET A 42 -7.72 8.61 9.00
N ASP A 43 -8.92 8.62 8.42
CA ASP A 43 -10.00 9.53 8.79
C ASP A 43 -10.38 9.36 10.27
N ARG A 44 -10.63 8.11 10.70
CA ARG A 44 -10.91 7.78 12.11
C ARG A 44 -9.80 8.18 13.07
N GLN A 45 -8.55 8.13 12.62
CA GLN A 45 -7.38 8.50 13.42
C GLN A 45 -7.02 9.99 13.31
N ARG A 46 -7.79 10.79 12.55
CA ARG A 46 -7.52 12.21 12.24
C ARG A 46 -6.17 12.45 11.55
N ARG A 47 -5.77 11.53 10.68
CA ARG A 47 -4.47 11.52 10.00
C ARG A 47 -4.62 11.81 8.51
N LEU A 48 -5.20 12.97 8.22
CA LEU A 48 -5.44 13.48 6.87
C LEU A 48 -4.63 14.75 6.59
N ALA A 49 -3.61 15.04 7.41
CA ALA A 49 -2.69 16.14 7.14
C ALA A 49 -1.86 15.83 5.89
N SER A 50 -1.32 16.87 5.25
CA SER A 50 -0.52 16.74 4.03
C SER A 50 0.64 15.73 4.18
N GLU A 51 1.30 15.72 5.33
CA GLU A 51 2.39 14.79 5.66
C GLU A 51 1.90 13.33 5.72
N ASP A 52 0.75 13.07 6.35
CA ASP A 52 0.15 11.73 6.40
C ASP A 52 -0.16 11.20 5.00
N ILE A 53 -0.64 12.08 4.12
CA ILE A 53 -0.94 11.74 2.73
C ILE A 53 0.34 11.43 1.95
N VAL A 54 1.43 12.17 2.17
CA VAL A 54 2.74 11.85 1.54
C VAL A 54 3.26 10.48 2.02
N ILE A 55 3.10 10.18 3.31
CA ILE A 55 3.43 8.87 3.87
C ILE A 55 2.57 7.77 3.24
N ALA A 56 1.27 8.01 3.07
CA ALA A 56 0.35 7.11 2.39
C ALA A 56 0.85 6.72 0.99
N HIS A 57 1.15 7.73 0.17
CA HIS A 57 1.66 7.53 -1.18
C HIS A 57 2.96 6.71 -1.15
N THR A 58 3.91 7.09 -0.30
CA THR A 58 5.21 6.40 -0.19
C THR A 58 5.05 4.94 0.19
N ASN A 59 4.19 4.63 1.16
CA ASN A 59 4.00 3.26 1.60
C ASN A 59 3.24 2.42 0.57
N LEU A 60 2.29 3.01 -0.15
CA LEU A 60 1.63 2.35 -1.27
C LEU A 60 2.62 2.00 -2.39
N ARG A 61 3.51 2.93 -2.76
CA ARG A 61 4.59 2.64 -3.74
C ARG A 61 5.44 1.46 -3.30
N LYS A 62 5.89 1.46 -2.04
CA LYS A 62 6.69 0.35 -1.49
C LYS A 62 5.93 -0.98 -1.50
N PHE A 63 4.62 -0.97 -1.23
CA PHE A 63 3.80 -2.18 -1.32
C PHE A 63 3.66 -2.68 -2.77
N MET A 64 3.46 -1.78 -3.74
CA MET A 64 3.41 -2.14 -5.16
C MET A 64 4.74 -2.70 -5.66
N GLU A 65 5.88 -2.13 -5.24
CA GLU A 65 7.20 -2.69 -5.52
C GLU A 65 7.40 -4.07 -4.88
N LEU A 66 6.81 -4.31 -3.70
CA LEU A 66 6.80 -5.64 -3.09
C LEU A 66 5.97 -6.62 -3.93
N MET A 67 4.79 -6.21 -4.41
CA MET A 67 3.98 -7.04 -5.31
C MET A 67 4.73 -7.39 -6.59
N LYS A 68 5.42 -6.44 -7.22
CA LYS A 68 6.26 -6.67 -8.41
C LYS A 68 7.34 -7.72 -8.13
N LYS A 69 8.02 -7.63 -6.98
CA LYS A 69 9.01 -8.65 -6.57
C LYS A 69 8.38 -10.03 -6.39
N GLU A 70 7.22 -10.11 -5.72
CA GLU A 70 6.52 -11.38 -5.53
C GLU A 70 6.01 -11.96 -6.87
N ALA A 71 5.62 -11.12 -7.82
CA ALA A 71 5.25 -11.55 -9.16
C ALA A 71 6.41 -12.25 -9.88
N ILE A 72 7.62 -11.70 -9.78
CA ILE A 72 8.85 -12.33 -10.28
C ILE A 72 9.10 -13.68 -9.57
N PHE A 73 9.03 -13.71 -8.24
CA PHE A 73 9.24 -14.96 -7.48
C PHE A 73 8.21 -16.05 -7.79
N LEU A 74 6.99 -15.68 -8.17
CA LEU A 74 5.91 -16.59 -8.55
C LEU A 74 5.94 -16.98 -10.04
N GLY A 75 6.94 -16.52 -10.81
CA GLY A 75 7.08 -16.84 -12.23
C GLY A 75 6.11 -16.09 -13.15
N ARG A 76 5.59 -14.93 -12.72
CA ARG A 76 4.62 -14.09 -13.45
C ARG A 76 5.09 -12.62 -13.49
N PRO A 77 6.27 -12.32 -14.06
CA PRO A 77 6.89 -11.00 -13.92
C PRO A 77 6.08 -9.84 -14.51
N ASP A 78 5.23 -10.12 -15.50
CA ASP A 78 4.48 -9.09 -16.23
C ASP A 78 3.05 -8.88 -15.71
N HIS A 79 2.64 -9.64 -14.68
CA HIS A 79 1.23 -9.71 -14.27
C HIS A 79 1.06 -9.71 -12.74
N LEU A 80 0.22 -8.81 -12.24
CA LEU A 80 -0.14 -8.66 -10.83
C LEU A 80 -1.54 -9.25 -10.57
N ASP A 81 -1.58 -10.45 -10.00
CA ASP A 81 -2.80 -11.13 -9.62
C ASP A 81 -3.05 -11.16 -8.10
N ASN A 82 -4.17 -11.72 -7.68
CA ASN A 82 -4.50 -11.89 -6.26
C ASN A 82 -3.50 -12.76 -5.48
N THR A 83 -2.75 -13.64 -6.15
CA THR A 83 -1.69 -14.44 -5.52
C THR A 83 -0.51 -13.55 -5.18
N THR A 84 -0.07 -12.69 -6.10
CA THR A 84 0.99 -11.70 -5.85
C THR A 84 0.58 -10.74 -4.73
N PHE A 85 -0.67 -10.27 -4.71
CA PHE A 85 -1.20 -9.43 -3.63
C PHE A 85 -1.15 -10.13 -2.27
N LYS A 86 -1.63 -11.38 -2.19
CA LYS A 86 -1.61 -12.17 -0.95
C LYS A 86 -0.19 -12.46 -0.48
N ALA A 87 0.72 -12.79 -1.39
CA ALA A 87 2.13 -13.04 -1.11
C ALA A 87 2.80 -11.77 -0.57
N ALA A 88 2.63 -10.64 -1.27
CA ALA A 88 3.15 -9.35 -0.83
C ALA A 88 2.59 -8.96 0.54
N ARG A 89 1.28 -9.12 0.77
CA ARG A 89 0.66 -8.85 2.09
C ARG A 89 1.21 -9.76 3.19
N ARG A 90 1.47 -11.04 2.91
CA ARG A 90 2.07 -11.98 3.87
C ARG A 90 3.51 -11.58 4.20
N ARG A 91 4.30 -11.22 3.18
CA ARG A 91 5.68 -10.73 3.35
C ARG A 91 5.72 -9.43 4.12
N LEU A 92 4.81 -8.51 3.81
CA LEU A 92 4.61 -7.25 4.53
C LEU A 92 4.40 -7.49 6.02
N ARG A 93 3.50 -8.41 6.38
CA ARG A 93 3.22 -8.77 7.78
C ARG A 93 4.44 -9.35 8.47
N ARG A 94 5.20 -10.21 7.79
CA ARG A 94 6.46 -10.76 8.34
C ARG A 94 7.53 -9.69 8.55
N MET A 95 7.64 -8.73 7.63
CA MET A 95 8.56 -7.61 7.79
C MET A 95 8.12 -6.66 8.91
N ALA A 96 6.82 -6.41 9.02
CA ALA A 96 6.22 -5.62 10.10
C ALA A 96 6.43 -6.24 11.49
N THR A 97 6.46 -7.56 11.60
CA THR A 97 6.80 -8.23 12.86
C THR A 97 8.28 -8.15 13.20
N LEU A 98 9.15 -7.90 12.20
CA LEU A 98 10.60 -7.87 12.35
C LEU A 98 11.18 -6.45 12.39
N THR A 99 10.39 -5.44 12.05
CA THR A 99 10.81 -4.04 11.99
C THR A 99 9.72 -3.18 12.59
N THR A 100 10.10 -2.19 13.41
CA THR A 100 9.18 -1.15 13.94
C THR A 100 8.48 -0.38 12.80
N PHE A 101 9.00 -0.49 11.57
CA PHE A 101 8.43 0.06 10.36
C PHE A 101 7.53 -0.96 9.66
N ALA A 102 6.36 -1.20 10.25
CA ALA A 102 5.29 -1.90 9.58
C ALA A 102 4.79 -1.07 8.38
N LEU A 103 5.21 -1.46 7.18
CA LEU A 103 4.67 -0.93 5.92
C LEU A 103 3.15 -1.06 5.93
N TRP A 104 2.51 0.08 6.06
CA TRP A 104 1.09 0.24 6.20
C TRP A 104 0.76 1.40 5.26
N PRO A 105 -0.40 1.49 4.62
CA PRO A 105 -0.82 2.84 4.32
C PRO A 105 -1.14 3.43 5.71
N PHE A 106 -0.32 4.39 6.25
CA PHE A 106 -0.44 5.40 7.39
C PHE A 106 0.05 5.20 8.87
N TRP A 107 1.35 5.06 9.21
CA TRP A 107 1.89 5.49 10.54
C TRP A 107 3.40 5.77 10.47
N PRO A 108 3.86 6.96 10.95
CA PRO A 108 5.24 7.21 11.35
C PRO A 108 5.41 6.88 12.83
N HIS A 109 6.20 5.88 13.19
CA HIS A 109 6.67 5.78 14.56
C HIS A 109 7.71 6.89 14.78
N ASN A 110 7.25 8.14 14.91
CA ASN A 110 7.88 8.98 15.91
C ASN A 110 7.30 8.51 17.24
N PHE A 111 7.88 7.45 17.80
CA PHE A 111 7.93 7.40 19.25
C PHE A 111 8.68 8.67 19.63
N VAL A 112 8.00 9.62 20.25
CA VAL A 112 8.68 10.60 21.08
C VAL A 112 9.57 9.76 21.99
N THR A 113 10.88 9.85 21.80
CA THR A 113 11.86 9.44 22.80
C THR A 113 11.57 10.25 24.04
N THR A 114 10.73 9.72 24.92
CA THR A 114 10.86 9.99 26.35
C THR A 114 11.95 9.06 26.85
N GLN A 115 13.18 9.55 26.79
CA GLN A 115 14.13 9.56 27.91
C GLN A 115 15.28 10.50 27.58
#